data_AF-A0A4Q0XYU4-F1
#
_entry.id   AF-A0A4Q0XYU4-F1
#
_cell.length_a   1.000
_cell.length_b   1.000
_cell.length_c   1.000
_cell.angle_alpha   90.00
_cell.angle_beta   90.00
_cell.angle_gamma   90.00
#
_symmetry.space_group_name_H-M   'P 1'
#
loop_
_entity.id
_entity.type
_entity.pdbx_description
1 polymer ?
#
loop_
_entity_poly.entity_id
_entity_poly.type
_entity_poly.pdbx_seq_one_letter_code
_entity_poly.pdbx_strand_id
1 'polypeptide(L)'
;MDFNKLDKESKKDLHEQFIQYSEILGGSNFFLTMVEEIREQKPNPLLNQSGAFHTSKARVVLSKSIYKDTLTALFEAIRREEKNGDMLDGVTPKEYKAAMNMIRTLKPVQITFETKSEEGKTFTFNILDTSVEKKTRVTFAFKTIFFYHLDELKKVLFYKGT
;
A
#
# COMPACT_ATOMS: atom_id res chain seq x y z
N MET A 1 -6.82 9.32 -2.89
CA MET A 1 -7.88 8.86 -1.98
C MET A 1 -7.65 9.53 -0.64
N ASP A 2 -8.38 10.60 -0.39
CA ASP A 2 -8.37 11.31 0.89
C ASP A 2 -9.33 10.60 1.85
N PHE A 3 -8.80 10.02 2.93
CA PHE A 3 -9.60 9.28 3.92
C PHE A 3 -10.77 10.14 4.44
N ASN A 4 -10.56 11.45 4.61
CA ASN A 4 -11.60 12.34 5.13
C ASN A 4 -12.78 12.52 4.17
N LYS A 5 -12.57 12.32 2.86
CA LYS A 5 -13.59 12.49 1.82
C LYS A 5 -14.39 11.21 1.53
N LEU A 6 -14.03 10.10 2.16
CA LEU A 6 -14.76 8.85 2.05
C LEU A 6 -16.10 8.91 2.80
N ASP A 7 -17.07 8.12 2.33
CA ASP A 7 -18.32 7.89 3.04
C ASP A 7 -18.08 7.11 4.34
N LYS A 8 -19.09 7.09 5.23
CA LYS A 8 -18.98 6.50 6.57
C LYS A 8 -18.72 4.99 6.54
N GLU A 9 -19.27 4.28 5.56
CA GLU A 9 -19.11 2.84 5.41
C GLU A 9 -17.67 2.51 4.99
N SER A 10 -17.18 3.16 3.92
CA SER A 10 -15.80 3.02 3.48
C SER A 10 -14.77 3.35 4.56
N LYS A 11 -15.01 4.38 5.39
CA LYS A 11 -14.13 4.73 6.52
C LYS A 11 -14.10 3.64 7.58
N LYS A 12 -15.27 3.08 7.89
CA LYS A 12 -15.41 2.01 8.88
C LYS A 12 -14.71 0.74 8.41
N ASP A 13 -14.90 0.34 7.16
CA ASP A 13 -14.27 -0.87 6.60
C ASP A 13 -12.74 -0.76 6.59
N LEU A 14 -12.22 0.39 6.18
CA LEU A 14 -10.77 0.66 6.23
C LEU A 14 -10.26 0.70 7.68
N HIS A 15 -11.01 1.30 8.60
CA HIS A 15 -10.63 1.30 10.01
C HIS A 15 -10.53 -0.12 10.56
N GLU A 16 -11.55 -0.95 10.37
CA GLU A 16 -11.57 -2.35 10.81
C GLU A 16 -10.43 -3.16 10.20
N GLN A 17 -10.17 -3.01 8.90
CA GLN A 17 -9.04 -3.65 8.22
C GLN A 17 -7.70 -3.26 8.86
N PHE A 18 -7.46 -1.98 9.13
CA PHE A 18 -6.20 -1.51 9.69
C PHE A 18 -6.05 -1.85 11.17
N ILE A 19 -7.15 -1.93 11.93
CA ILE A 19 -7.14 -2.45 13.29
C ILE A 19 -6.69 -3.92 13.29
N GLN A 20 -7.26 -4.76 12.41
CA GLN A 20 -6.84 -6.16 12.28
C GLN A 20 -5.35 -6.29 11.93
N TYR A 21 -4.85 -5.50 10.97
CA TYR A 21 -3.41 -5.47 10.66
C TYR A 21 -2.58 -5.07 11.88
N SER A 22 -3.03 -4.06 12.62
CA SER A 22 -2.33 -3.58 13.80
C SER A 22 -2.30 -4.63 14.92
N GLU A 23 -3.40 -5.34 15.17
CA GLU A 23 -3.50 -6.38 16.18
C GLU A 23 -2.58 -7.56 15.86
N ILE A 24 -2.51 -7.97 14.59
CA ILE A 24 -1.56 -8.99 14.12
C ILE A 24 -0.12 -8.59 14.47
N LEU A 25 0.22 -7.31 14.33
CA LEU A 25 1.55 -6.77 14.62
C LEU A 25 1.84 -6.49 16.10
N GLY A 26 0.87 -6.69 17.00
CA GLY A 26 0.99 -6.40 18.43
C GLY A 26 0.53 -4.99 18.85
N GLY A 27 -0.28 -4.33 18.02
CA GLY A 27 -0.99 -3.08 18.32
C GLY A 27 -0.62 -1.90 17.40
N SER A 28 -1.41 -0.83 17.48
CA SER A 28 -1.28 0.35 16.60
C SER A 28 0.10 1.01 16.67
N ASN A 29 0.73 1.09 17.85
CA ASN A 29 2.07 1.66 17.99
C ASN A 29 3.13 0.84 17.25
N PHE A 30 3.06 -0.49 17.32
CA PHE A 30 3.99 -1.35 16.58
C PHE A 30 3.78 -1.25 15.07
N PHE A 31 2.53 -1.09 14.63
CA PHE A 31 2.25 -0.83 13.22
C PHE A 31 2.82 0.51 12.76
N LEU A 32 2.64 1.59 13.53
CA LEU A 32 3.20 2.91 13.21
C LEU A 32 4.74 2.86 13.11
N THR A 33 5.41 2.30 14.12
CA THR A 33 6.88 2.15 14.12
C THR A 33 7.37 1.34 12.92
N MET A 34 6.69 0.25 12.59
CA MET A 34 7.06 -0.57 11.43
C MET A 34 6.93 0.21 10.11
N VAL A 35 5.88 1.03 9.95
CA VAL A 35 5.72 1.88 8.76
C VAL A 35 6.78 2.98 8.69
N GLU A 36 7.19 3.56 9.82
CA GLU A 36 8.30 4.51 9.89
C GLU A 36 9.62 3.85 9.43
N GLU A 37 9.96 2.69 10.00
CA GLU A 37 11.17 1.94 9.63
C GLU A 37 11.23 1.60 8.13
N ILE A 38 10.11 1.20 7.53
CA ILE A 38 10.03 0.91 6.09
C ILE A 38 10.41 2.15 5.27
N ARG A 39 9.96 3.34 5.68
CA ARG A 39 10.17 4.59 4.94
C ARG A 39 11.57 5.16 5.12
N GLU A 40 12.18 4.90 6.27
CA GLU A 40 13.56 5.27 6.57
C GLU A 40 14.57 4.42 5.79
N GLN A 41 14.24 3.17 5.45
CA GLN A 41 15.13 2.29 4.67
C GLN A 41 15.49 2.90 3.30
N LYS A 42 16.80 2.95 3.02
CA LYS A 42 17.39 3.36 1.74
C LYS A 42 18.38 2.30 1.25
N PRO A 43 18.37 1.91 -0.04
CA PRO A 43 17.37 2.28 -1.07
C PRO A 43 15.96 1.80 -0.71
N ASN A 44 14.94 2.23 -1.45
CA ASN A 44 13.53 1.86 -1.14
C ASN A 44 13.42 0.32 -1.01
N PRO A 45 12.90 -0.20 0.11
CA PRO A 45 12.91 -1.64 0.39
C PRO A 45 12.09 -2.47 -0.61
N LEU A 46 11.11 -1.87 -1.30
CA LEU A 46 10.35 -2.52 -2.37
C LEU A 46 11.22 -2.89 -3.59
N LEU A 47 12.43 -2.32 -3.71
CA LEU A 47 13.41 -2.62 -4.75
C LEU A 47 14.42 -3.69 -4.34
N ASN A 48 14.25 -4.34 -3.19
CA ASN A 48 15.13 -5.42 -2.77
C ASN A 48 15.06 -6.56 -3.81
N GLN A 49 16.21 -7.00 -4.31
CA GLN A 49 16.30 -8.02 -5.35
C GLN A 49 15.64 -9.35 -4.93
N SER A 50 15.73 -9.70 -3.65
CA SER A 50 15.11 -10.91 -3.10
C SER A 50 13.58 -10.83 -3.01
N GLY A 51 12.99 -9.64 -3.21
CA GLY A 51 11.57 -9.39 -3.00
C GLY A 51 11.17 -9.41 -1.52
N ALA A 52 12.12 -9.48 -0.59
CA ALA A 52 11.85 -9.46 0.85
C ALA A 52 12.75 -8.49 1.58
N PHE A 53 12.26 -7.93 2.68
CA PHE A 53 13.02 -7.07 3.58
C PHE A 53 12.48 -7.20 5.00
N HIS A 54 13.20 -6.64 5.96
CA HIS A 54 12.91 -6.82 7.38
C HIS A 54 12.74 -5.47 8.06
N THR A 55 11.87 -5.46 9.06
CA THR A 55 11.69 -4.39 10.05
C THR A 55 11.93 -5.00 11.43
N SER A 56 11.93 -4.20 12.50
CA SER A 56 12.02 -4.71 13.87
C SER A 56 10.81 -5.59 14.23
N LYS A 57 9.65 -5.35 13.61
CA LYS A 57 8.37 -6.01 13.95
C LYS A 57 7.95 -7.13 12.99
N ALA A 58 8.31 -7.00 11.71
CA ALA A 58 7.84 -7.91 10.67
C ALA A 58 8.91 -8.15 9.59
N ARG A 59 8.83 -9.33 8.97
CA ARG A 59 9.42 -9.60 7.66
C ARG A 59 8.37 -9.29 6.60
N VAL A 60 8.74 -8.52 5.58
CA VAL A 60 7.85 -8.12 4.50
C VAL A 60 8.30 -8.81 3.22
N VAL A 61 7.37 -9.47 2.54
CA VAL A 61 7.64 -10.29 1.35
C VAL A 61 6.69 -9.87 0.24
N LEU A 62 7.24 -9.61 -0.94
CA LEU A 62 6.51 -9.43 -2.17
C LEU A 62 6.41 -10.79 -2.88
N SER A 63 5.22 -11.14 -3.37
CA SER A 63 5.05 -12.37 -4.18
C SER A 63 5.87 -12.36 -5.48
N LYS A 64 6.29 -11.17 -5.94
CA LYS A 64 7.19 -10.96 -7.07
C LYS A 64 7.98 -9.66 -6.88
N SER A 65 9.28 -9.70 -7.16
CA SER A 65 10.14 -8.51 -7.10
C SER A 65 9.67 -7.41 -8.06
N ILE A 66 9.75 -6.15 -7.61
CA ILE A 66 9.37 -4.97 -8.39
C ILE A 66 10.64 -4.24 -8.82
N TYR A 67 10.74 -3.92 -10.11
CA TYR A 67 11.85 -3.15 -10.65
C TYR A 67 11.62 -1.65 -10.53
N LYS A 68 12.73 -0.89 -10.52
CA LYS A 68 12.74 0.57 -10.36
C LYS A 68 11.76 1.29 -11.30
N ASP A 69 11.72 0.89 -12.57
CA ASP A 69 10.84 1.51 -13.56
C ASP A 69 9.36 1.28 -13.25
N THR A 70 9.00 0.08 -12.76
CA THR A 70 7.63 -0.25 -12.34
C THR A 70 7.23 0.55 -11.10
N LEU A 71 8.12 0.64 -10.11
CA LEU A 71 7.87 1.42 -8.89
C LEU A 71 7.74 2.92 -9.20
N THR A 72 8.57 3.44 -10.10
CA THR A 72 8.51 4.85 -10.54
C THR A 72 7.18 5.14 -11.24
N ALA A 73 6.78 4.29 -12.20
CA ALA A 73 5.49 4.41 -12.88
C ALA A 73 4.29 4.32 -11.91
N LEU A 74 4.39 3.47 -10.88
CA LEU A 74 3.37 3.35 -9.84
C LEU A 74 3.24 4.63 -9.01
N PHE A 75 4.35 5.24 -8.58
CA PHE A 75 4.31 6.48 -7.81
C PHE A 75 3.77 7.65 -8.63
N GLU A 76 4.11 7.73 -9.92
CA GLU A 76 3.51 8.70 -10.83
C GLU A 76 2.01 8.47 -11.01
N ALA A 77 1.58 7.21 -11.15
CA ALA A 77 0.17 6.85 -11.24
C ALA A 77 -0.62 7.25 -9.99
N ILE A 78 -0.07 7.01 -8.79
CA ILE A 78 -0.68 7.46 -7.53
C ILE A 78 -0.83 8.99 -7.52
N ARG A 79 0.22 9.74 -7.88
CA ARG A 79 0.17 11.21 -7.93
C ARG A 79 -0.89 11.74 -8.92
N ARG A 80 -1.04 11.10 -10.08
CA ARG A 80 -2.08 11.43 -11.06
C ARG A 80 -3.48 11.16 -10.51
N GLU A 81 -3.66 9.98 -9.90
CA GLU A 81 -4.94 9.60 -9.28
C GLU A 81 -5.34 10.58 -8.17
N GLU A 82 -4.38 11.07 -7.35
CA GLU A 82 -4.67 12.09 -6.33
C GLU A 82 -5.10 13.44 -6.93
N LYS A 83 -4.53 13.81 -8.09
CA LYS A 83 -4.81 15.09 -8.74
C LYS A 83 -6.11 15.09 -9.56
N ASN A 84 -6.34 14.02 -10.31
CA ASN A 84 -7.36 13.94 -11.35
C ASN A 84 -8.48 12.93 -11.03
N GLY A 85 -8.31 12.08 -10.02
CA GLY A 85 -9.25 11.01 -9.66
C GLY A 85 -9.09 9.72 -10.48
N ASP A 86 -8.23 9.72 -11.51
CA ASP A 86 -7.90 8.55 -12.34
C ASP A 86 -6.41 8.55 -12.68
N MET A 87 -5.78 7.37 -12.59
CA MET A 87 -4.35 7.17 -12.87
C MET A 87 -3.99 7.21 -14.37
N LEU A 88 -4.99 7.07 -15.25
CA LEU A 88 -4.86 7.05 -16.72
C LEU A 88 -5.41 8.32 -17.37
N ASP A 89 -6.04 9.23 -16.62
CA ASP A 89 -6.62 10.44 -17.20
C ASP A 89 -5.54 11.47 -17.58
N GLY A 90 -5.67 12.04 -18.78
CA GLY A 90 -4.77 13.04 -19.34
C GLY A 90 -3.36 12.54 -19.72
N VAL A 91 -3.13 11.23 -19.79
CA VAL A 91 -1.80 10.67 -20.12
C VAL A 91 -1.55 10.58 -21.62
N THR A 92 -0.30 10.78 -22.03
CA THR A 92 0.14 10.57 -23.42
C THR A 92 0.10 9.08 -23.80
N PRO A 93 0.10 8.72 -25.11
CA PRO A 93 0.15 7.31 -25.54
C PRO A 93 1.33 6.52 -24.96
N LYS A 94 2.47 7.18 -24.76
CA LYS A 94 3.67 6.59 -24.14
C LYS A 94 3.44 6.27 -22.67
N GLU A 95 2.89 7.22 -21.92
CA GLU A 95 2.56 7.05 -20.50
C GLU A 95 1.44 6.04 -20.29
N TYR A 96 0.45 5.99 -21.19
CA TYR A 96 -0.59 4.97 -21.18
C TYR A 96 0.00 3.57 -21.29
N LYS A 97 0.90 3.34 -22.26
CA LYS A 97 1.59 2.05 -22.42
C LYS A 97 2.41 1.69 -21.19
N ALA A 98 3.12 2.65 -20.61
CA ALA A 98 3.89 2.45 -19.38
C ALA A 98 2.97 2.08 -18.20
N ALA A 99 1.86 2.80 -18.01
CA ALA A 99 0.88 2.53 -16.97
C ALA A 99 0.23 1.15 -17.14
N MET A 100 -0.15 0.77 -18.36
CA MET A 100 -0.68 -0.57 -18.65
C MET A 100 0.32 -1.68 -18.36
N ASN A 101 1.59 -1.50 -18.70
CA ASN A 101 2.65 -2.47 -18.38
C ASN A 101 2.87 -2.58 -16.87
N MET A 102 2.84 -1.46 -16.15
CA MET A 102 2.89 -1.41 -14.69
C MET A 102 1.70 -2.16 -14.08
N ILE A 103 0.47 -1.88 -14.55
CA ILE A 103 -0.74 -2.58 -14.08
C ILE A 103 -0.67 -4.08 -14.32
N ARG A 104 -0.26 -4.53 -15.52
CA ARG A 104 -0.08 -5.97 -15.81
C ARG A 104 0.96 -6.61 -14.90
N THR A 105 2.04 -5.89 -14.59
CA THR A 105 3.12 -6.38 -13.74
C THR A 105 2.69 -6.49 -12.28
N LEU A 106 1.94 -5.50 -11.78
CA LEU A 106 1.56 -5.38 -10.37
C LEU A 106 0.24 -6.07 -10.01
N LYS A 107 -0.62 -6.36 -10.99
CA LYS A 107 -1.90 -7.07 -10.77
C LYS A 107 -1.76 -8.37 -9.97
N PRO A 108 -0.78 -9.25 -10.22
CA PRO A 108 -0.59 -10.46 -9.42
C PRO A 108 0.26 -10.25 -8.15
N VAL A 109 0.73 -9.03 -7.88
CA VAL A 109 1.69 -8.79 -6.79
C VAL A 109 0.97 -8.56 -5.48
N GLN A 110 1.29 -9.40 -4.51
CA GLN A 110 0.82 -9.33 -3.14
C GLN A 110 1.98 -8.96 -2.23
N ILE A 111 1.69 -8.24 -1.15
CA ILE A 111 2.64 -7.94 -0.10
C ILE A 111 2.15 -8.63 1.17
N THR A 112 2.98 -9.51 1.71
CA THR A 112 2.74 -10.25 2.94
C THR A 112 3.64 -9.70 4.04
N PHE A 113 3.05 -9.41 5.18
CA PHE A 113 3.74 -9.03 6.40
C PHE A 113 3.68 -10.21 7.36
N GLU A 114 4.84 -10.76 7.68
CA GLU A 114 5.03 -11.88 8.60
C GLU A 114 5.55 -11.33 9.93
N THR A 115 4.78 -11.47 11.00
CA THR A 115 5.18 -10.96 12.31
C THR A 115 6.38 -11.74 12.83
N LYS A 116 7.29 -11.07 13.53
CA LYS A 116 8.41 -11.73 14.22
C LYS A 116 8.03 -12.28 15.61
N SER A 117 6.74 -12.32 15.91
CA SER A 117 6.22 -12.87 17.17
C SER A 117 6.24 -14.41 17.14
N GLU A 118 6.20 -15.04 18.31
CA GLU A 118 6.21 -16.51 18.44
C GLU A 118 5.04 -17.20 17.71
N GLU A 119 3.91 -16.49 17.55
CA GLU A 119 2.72 -17.01 16.87
C GLU A 119 2.82 -16.97 15.33
N GLY A 120 3.78 -16.24 14.76
CA GLY A 120 4.02 -16.21 13.31
C GLY A 120 2.85 -15.71 12.46
N LYS A 121 1.96 -14.89 13.02
CA LYS A 121 0.79 -14.35 12.31
C LYS A 121 1.19 -13.53 11.08
N THR A 122 0.33 -13.52 10.07
CA THR A 122 0.56 -12.79 8.82
C THR A 122 -0.66 -11.99 8.39
N PHE A 123 -0.44 -10.91 7.64
CA PHE A 123 -1.48 -10.29 6.82
C PHE A 123 -0.95 -9.98 5.43
N THR A 124 -1.86 -9.99 4.45
CA THR A 124 -1.52 -9.83 3.04
C THR A 124 -2.51 -8.88 2.36
N PHE A 125 -2.01 -8.08 1.42
CA PHE A 125 -2.85 -7.29 0.52
C PHE A 125 -2.25 -7.18 -0.88
N ASN A 126 -3.10 -6.94 -1.88
CA ASN A 126 -2.68 -6.67 -3.25
C ASN A 126 -2.22 -5.21 -3.40
N ILE A 127 -1.26 -4.95 -4.28
CA ILE A 127 -0.86 -3.56 -4.61
C ILE A 127 -1.99 -2.84 -5.35
N LEU A 128 -2.67 -3.55 -6.25
CA LEU A 128 -3.76 -3.03 -7.06
C LEU A 128 -5.09 -3.64 -6.63
N ASP A 129 -6.09 -2.78 -6.50
CA ASP A 129 -7.49 -3.16 -6.43
C ASP A 129 -8.04 -3.30 -7.86
N THR A 130 -8.55 -4.49 -8.16
CA THR A 130 -9.18 -4.82 -9.44
C THR A 130 -10.62 -5.31 -9.26
N SER A 131 -11.22 -5.06 -8.10
CA SER A 131 -12.60 -5.42 -7.77
C SER A 131 -13.62 -4.77 -8.69
N VAL A 132 -13.34 -3.56 -9.19
CA VAL A 132 -14.20 -2.85 -10.13
C VAL A 132 -13.72 -3.09 -11.56
N GLU A 133 -14.61 -3.63 -12.39
CA GLU A 133 -14.32 -3.89 -13.79
C GLU A 133 -13.87 -2.60 -14.49
N LYS A 134 -12.73 -2.66 -15.19
CA LYS A 134 -12.10 -1.54 -15.93
C LYS A 134 -11.67 -0.34 -15.07
N LYS A 135 -11.76 -0.41 -13.74
CA LYS A 135 -11.24 0.60 -12.82
C LYS A 135 -10.24 -0.02 -11.86
N THR A 136 -9.01 -0.18 -12.35
CA THR A 136 -7.90 -0.58 -11.48
C THR A 136 -7.48 0.61 -10.63
N ARG A 137 -7.28 0.43 -9.32
CA ARG A 137 -6.79 1.48 -8.42
C ARG A 137 -5.63 0.94 -7.60
N VAL A 138 -4.78 1.81 -7.07
CA VAL A 138 -3.79 1.37 -6.07
C VAL A 138 -4.50 1.26 -4.72
N THR A 139 -4.29 0.15 -4.01
CA THR A 139 -4.98 -0.09 -2.72
C THR A 139 -4.64 0.96 -1.69
N PHE A 140 -5.61 1.28 -0.83
CA PHE A 140 -5.39 2.21 0.28
C PHE A 140 -4.29 1.69 1.24
N ALA A 141 -4.22 0.37 1.46
CA ALA A 141 -3.15 -0.28 2.22
C ALA A 141 -1.76 0.04 1.65
N PHE A 142 -1.56 -0.15 0.33
CA PHE A 142 -0.28 0.16 -0.30
C PHE A 142 0.07 1.64 -0.18
N LYS A 143 -0.87 2.53 -0.50
CA LYS A 143 -0.62 3.98 -0.43
C LYS A 143 -0.28 4.41 0.98
N THR A 144 -1.04 3.96 1.97
CA THR A 144 -0.86 4.34 3.37
C THR A 144 0.44 3.83 3.95
N ILE A 145 0.88 2.62 3.60
CA ILE A 145 2.13 2.07 4.14
C ILE A 145 3.36 2.69 3.43
N PHE A 146 3.35 2.76 2.10
CA PHE A 146 4.56 3.06 1.33
C PHE A 146 4.65 4.46 0.73
N PHE A 147 3.55 5.23 0.67
CA PHE A 147 3.50 6.48 -0.11
C PHE A 147 3.02 7.70 0.67
N TYR A 148 1.92 7.61 1.43
CA TYR A 148 1.33 8.74 2.16
C TYR A 148 2.16 9.16 3.38
N HIS A 149 1.85 10.34 3.93
CA HIS A 149 2.39 10.74 5.24
C HIS A 149 1.88 9.81 6.35
N LEU A 150 2.63 9.68 7.45
CA LEU A 150 2.24 8.80 8.56
C LEU A 150 0.90 9.23 9.18
N ASP A 151 0.54 10.50 9.06
CA ASP A 151 -0.72 11.02 9.57
C ASP A 151 -1.95 10.42 8.87
N GLU A 152 -1.84 10.01 7.60
CA GLU A 152 -2.94 9.29 6.93
C GLU A 152 -3.18 7.92 7.58
N LEU A 153 -2.12 7.24 7.99
CA LEU A 153 -2.22 5.98 8.74
C LEU A 153 -2.87 6.21 10.12
N LYS A 154 -2.51 7.29 10.81
CA LYS A 154 -3.12 7.64 12.10
C LYS A 154 -4.62 7.94 11.96
N LYS A 155 -5.02 8.65 10.90
CA LYS A 155 -6.45 8.95 10.65
C LYS A 155 -7.29 7.68 10.54
N VAL A 156 -6.82 6.68 9.79
CA VAL A 156 -7.54 5.41 9.65
C VAL A 156 -7.48 4.57 10.93
N LEU A 157 -6.33 4.50 11.61
CA LEU A 157 -6.18 3.70 12.85
C LEU A 157 -6.99 4.25 14.02
N PHE A 158 -7.17 5.55 14.12
CA PHE A 158 -7.85 6.20 15.25
C PHE A 158 -9.20 6.81 14.86
N TYR A 159 -9.79 6.33 13.77
CA TYR A 159 -11.12 6.76 13.34
C TYR A 159 -12.16 6.45 14.42
N LYS A 160 -12.86 7.47 14.90
CA LYS A 160 -13.99 7.34 15.83
C LYS A 160 -15.27 7.50 15.03
N GLY A 161 -15.98 6.40 14.82
CA GLY A 161 -17.17 6.32 13.96
C GLY A 161 -18.43 7.03 14.48
N THR A 162 -18.29 8.16 15.19
CA THR A 162 -19.41 9.04 15.55
C THR A 162 -20.00 9.67 14.31
#